data_AF-A0A4S2HLG3-F1
#
_entry.id   AF-A0A4S2HLG3-F1
#
_cell.length_a   1.000
_cell.length_b   1.000
_cell.length_c   1.000
_cell.angle_alpha   90.00
_cell.angle_beta   90.00
_cell.angle_gamma   90.00
#
_symmetry.space_group_name_H-M   'P 1'
#
loop_
_entity.id
_entity.type
_entity.pdbx_description
1 polymer ?
#
loop_
_entity_poly.entity_id
_entity_poly.type
_entity_poly.pdbx_seq_one_letter_code
_entity_poly.pdbx_strand_id
1 'polypeptide(L)'
;MDTTLKYFWSASYGSIYPALSDLVQRGLAVKREDSESKRSKLIYTITDDGRNYLKKWLTLPVQKDELHYETLLKLFFGNEQGAQQAISHIDAFQEKIQKELPYLLDAEQILQKNLDQDTAHRYYLLTVKFGIKTYRTYFEWCEEAKKNSDGGWSVNVC
;
A
#
# COMPACT_ATOMS: atom_id res chain seq x y z
N MET A 1 9.98 -0.96 -11.82
CA MET A 1 9.12 -0.05 -11.03
C MET A 1 9.12 -0.60 -9.63
N ASP A 2 9.57 0.18 -8.65
CA ASP A 2 9.52 -0.20 -7.23
C ASP A 2 8.07 -0.43 -6.82
N THR A 3 7.66 -1.70 -6.84
CA THR A 3 6.34 -2.17 -6.41
C THR A 3 6.18 -2.09 -4.90
N THR A 4 7.22 -1.70 -4.16
CA THR A 4 7.28 -1.63 -2.70
C THR A 4 6.43 -0.49 -2.13
N LEU A 5 6.37 0.66 -2.82
CA LEU A 5 5.61 1.84 -2.40
C LEU A 5 4.09 1.54 -2.27
N LYS A 6 3.56 0.69 -3.15
CA LYS A 6 2.12 0.38 -3.18
C LYS A 6 1.59 -0.32 -1.92
N TYR A 7 2.48 -0.93 -1.13
CA TYR A 7 2.10 -1.71 0.05
C TYR A 7 1.87 -0.87 1.31
N PHE A 8 2.40 0.35 1.36
CA PHE A 8 2.11 1.30 2.43
C PHE A 8 1.50 2.61 1.92
N TRP A 9 1.48 2.83 0.60
CA TRP A 9 0.86 3.99 -0.03
C TRP A 9 0.10 3.59 -1.30
N SER A 10 -1.20 3.40 -1.17
CA SER A 10 -2.09 3.06 -2.29
C SER A 10 -2.53 4.33 -3.03
N ALA A 11 -1.79 4.70 -4.08
CA ALA A 11 -2.26 5.72 -5.02
C ALA A 11 -3.15 5.08 -6.09
N SER A 12 -4.42 5.52 -6.20
CA SER A 12 -5.31 5.07 -7.26
C SER A 12 -4.94 5.74 -8.59
N TYR A 13 -5.18 5.09 -9.72
CA TYR A 13 -5.00 5.71 -11.04
C TYR A 13 -5.74 7.04 -11.17
N GLY A 14 -6.93 7.16 -10.57
CA GLY A 14 -7.72 8.39 -10.54
C GLY A 14 -7.05 9.53 -9.77
N SER A 15 -6.16 9.24 -8.83
CA SER A 15 -5.38 10.26 -8.09
C SER A 15 -4.02 10.56 -8.71
N ILE A 16 -3.40 9.58 -9.39
CA ILE A 16 -2.05 9.73 -9.95
C ILE A 16 -2.03 10.71 -11.13
N TYR A 17 -2.96 10.60 -12.08
CA TYR A 17 -2.91 11.44 -13.29
C TYR A 17 -3.21 12.91 -13.02
N PRO A 18 -4.22 13.28 -12.21
CA PRO A 18 -4.40 14.67 -11.80
C PRO A 18 -3.19 15.23 -11.06
N ALA A 19 -2.59 14.45 -10.15
CA ALA A 19 -1.38 14.86 -9.43
C ALA A 19 -0.19 15.09 -10.38
N LEU A 20 0.01 14.21 -11.37
CA LEU A 20 1.06 14.39 -12.38
C LEU A 20 0.82 15.65 -13.23
N SER A 21 -0.44 15.94 -13.58
CA SER A 21 -0.79 17.16 -14.30
C SER A 21 -0.51 18.41 -13.48
N ASP A 22 -0.87 18.41 -12.19
CA ASP A 22 -0.57 19.51 -11.25
C ASP A 22 0.93 19.75 -11.11
N LEU A 23 1.72 18.68 -10.94
CA LEU A 23 3.18 18.77 -10.84
C LEU A 23 3.80 19.42 -12.10
N VAL A 24 3.27 19.10 -13.29
CA VAL A 24 3.72 19.71 -14.54
C VAL A 24 3.30 21.17 -14.63
N GLN A 25 2.05 21.50 -14.29
CA GLN A 25 1.55 22.87 -14.28
C GLN A 25 2.36 23.78 -13.34
N ARG A 26 2.84 23.23 -12.23
CA ARG A 26 3.66 23.93 -11.24
C ARG A 26 5.16 23.97 -11.58
N GLY A 27 5.58 23.40 -12.71
CA GLY A 27 6.99 23.34 -13.12
C GLY A 27 7.84 22.36 -12.31
N LEU A 28 7.23 21.52 -11.47
CA LEU A 28 7.92 20.53 -10.63
C LEU A 28 8.24 19.23 -11.39
N ALA A 29 7.59 19.02 -12.54
CA ALA A 29 7.89 17.94 -13.46
C ALA A 29 7.75 18.43 -14.91
N VAL A 30 8.37 17.72 -15.84
CA VAL A 30 8.14 17.87 -17.28
C VAL A 30 7.54 16.60 -17.84
N LYS A 31 6.64 16.76 -18.82
CA LYS A 31 6.00 15.67 -19.55
C LYS A 31 6.57 15.64 -20.97
N ARG A 32 6.93 14.45 -21.45
CA ARG A 32 7.37 14.21 -22.84
C ARG A 32 6.67 12.97 -23.40
N GLU A 33 6.46 12.98 -24.71
CA GLU A 33 6.06 11.77 -25.43
C GLU A 33 7.28 10.93 -25.73
N ASP A 34 7.16 9.63 -25.50
CA ASP A 34 8.14 8.64 -25.89
C ASP A 34 8.08 8.45 -27.41
N SER A 35 9.03 9.07 -28.12
CA SER A 35 9.12 9.05 -29.58
C SER A 35 9.37 7.65 -30.15
N GLU A 36 9.82 6.69 -29.33
CA GLU A 36 10.13 5.32 -29.75
C GLU A 36 8.97 4.34 -29.48
N SER A 37 7.92 4.79 -28.79
CA SER A 37 6.82 3.92 -28.41
C SER A 37 5.69 3.91 -29.46
N LYS A 38 5.35 2.71 -29.98
CA LYS A 38 4.16 2.49 -30.86
C LYS A 38 2.83 2.88 -30.22
N ARG A 39 2.77 2.97 -28.89
CA ARG A 39 1.64 3.51 -28.13
C ARG A 39 2.14 4.77 -27.45
N SER A 40 1.71 5.96 -27.85
CA SER A 40 2.16 7.26 -27.33
C SER A 40 2.27 7.26 -25.80
N LYS A 41 3.46 6.95 -25.29
CA LYS A 41 3.69 6.74 -23.86
C LYS A 41 4.17 8.06 -23.30
N LEU A 42 3.58 8.48 -22.19
CA LEU A 42 3.95 9.71 -21.52
C LEU A 42 5.04 9.41 -20.49
N ILE A 43 6.16 10.11 -20.60
CA ILE A 43 7.25 10.07 -19.63
C ILE A 43 7.22 11.37 -18.83
N TYR A 44 7.19 11.22 -17.50
CA TYR A 44 7.28 12.33 -16.56
C TYR A 44 8.66 12.33 -15.92
N THR A 45 9.31 13.47 -15.92
CA THR A 45 10.65 13.65 -15.34
C THR A 45 10.61 14.79 -14.34
N ILE A 46 11.08 14.53 -13.12
CA ILE A 46 11.19 15.56 -12.07
C ILE A 46 12.18 16.65 -12.49
N THR A 47 11.85 17.92 -12.25
CA THR A 47 12.75 19.06 -12.47
C THR A 47 13.64 19.30 -11.24
N ASP A 48 14.63 20.19 -11.35
CA ASP A 48 15.40 20.62 -10.18
C ASP A 48 14.52 21.31 -9.13
N ASP A 49 13.56 22.13 -9.57
CA ASP A 49 12.54 22.72 -8.69
C ASP A 49 11.69 21.64 -8.03
N GLY A 50 11.31 20.59 -8.77
CA GLY A 50 10.64 19.41 -8.23
C GLY A 50 11.46 18.69 -7.16
N ARG A 51 12.77 18.52 -7.37
CA ARG A 51 13.67 17.92 -6.37
C ARG A 51 13.81 18.79 -5.14
N ASN A 52 13.93 20.11 -5.30
CA ASN A 52 13.99 21.05 -4.18
C ASN A 52 12.68 21.08 -3.38
N TYR A 53 11.54 21.05 -4.08
CA TYR A 53 10.23 20.93 -3.48
C TYR A 53 10.10 19.63 -2.66
N LEU A 54 10.51 18.49 -3.23
CA LEU A 54 10.51 17.20 -2.54
C LEU A 54 11.38 17.25 -1.28
N LYS A 55 12.61 17.77 -1.37
CA LYS A 55 13.51 17.91 -0.22
C LYS A 55 12.88 18.75 0.90
N LYS A 56 12.25 19.88 0.54
CA LYS A 56 11.55 20.74 1.51
C LYS A 56 10.36 20.03 2.15
N TRP A 57 9.59 19.27 1.36
CA TRP A 57 8.47 18.51 1.90
C TRP A 57 8.93 17.43 2.88
N LEU A 58 10.05 16.76 2.62
CA LEU A 58 10.64 15.75 3.51
C LEU A 58 11.10 16.31 4.88
N THR A 59 11.26 17.63 5.03
CA THR A 59 11.58 18.24 6.34
C THR A 59 10.34 18.65 7.14
N LEU A 60 9.14 18.55 6.55
CA LEU A 60 7.90 18.83 7.25
C LEU A 60 7.55 17.65 8.16
N PRO A 61 6.88 17.89 9.30
CA PRO A 61 6.40 16.81 10.15
C PRO A 61 5.39 15.94 9.41
N VAL A 62 5.40 14.65 9.70
CA VAL A 62 4.34 13.73 9.26
C VAL A 62 3.01 14.26 9.81
N GLN A 63 2.07 14.56 8.92
CA GLN A 63 0.81 15.17 9.34
C GLN A 63 -0.21 14.14 9.82
N LYS A 64 -0.34 13.00 9.13
CA LYS A 64 -1.29 11.94 9.46
C LYS A 64 -0.90 10.61 8.83
N ASP A 65 -1.14 9.53 9.57
CA ASP A 65 -1.14 8.14 9.09
C ASP A 65 -2.56 7.58 9.27
N GLU A 66 -3.39 7.60 8.22
CA GLU A 66 -4.77 7.10 8.28
C GLU A 66 -4.88 5.73 7.59
N LEU A 67 -5.39 4.73 8.32
CA LEU A 67 -5.69 3.39 7.79
C LEU A 67 -7.20 3.16 7.80
N HIS A 68 -7.77 2.89 6.62
CA HIS A 68 -9.20 2.61 6.47
C HIS A 68 -9.41 1.17 5.98
N TYR A 69 -9.83 0.29 6.90
CA TYR A 69 -10.16 -1.10 6.58
C TYR A 69 -11.66 -1.28 6.41
N GLU A 70 -12.11 -1.36 5.15
CA GLU A 70 -13.51 -1.70 4.85
C GLU A 70 -13.89 -3.08 5.43
N THR A 71 -12.96 -4.04 5.45
CA THR A 71 -13.16 -5.34 6.10
C THR A 71 -13.53 -5.18 7.58
N LEU A 72 -12.81 -4.35 8.32
CA LEU A 72 -13.10 -4.13 9.75
C LEU A 72 -14.41 -3.37 9.94
N LEU A 73 -14.72 -2.41 9.05
CA LEU A 73 -16.00 -1.71 9.08
C LEU A 73 -17.17 -2.66 8.83
N LYS A 74 -17.05 -3.59 7.88
CA LYS A 74 -18.07 -4.61 7.61
C LYS A 74 -18.23 -5.59 8.78
N LEU A 75 -17.12 -5.96 9.43
CA LEU A 75 -17.16 -6.79 10.64
C LEU A 75 -17.82 -6.06 11.81
N PHE A 76 -17.59 -4.76 11.95
CA PHE A 76 -18.25 -3.94 12.97
C PHE A 76 -19.79 -3.98 12.84
N PHE A 77 -20.30 -4.00 11.61
CA PHE A 77 -21.74 -4.17 11.33
C PHE A 77 -22.15 -5.63 11.05
N GLY A 78 -21.34 -6.61 11.47
CA GLY A 78 -21.54 -8.02 11.14
C GLY A 78 -22.86 -8.61 11.66
N ASN A 79 -23.43 -8.04 12.72
CA ASN A 79 -24.72 -8.46 13.28
C ASN A 79 -25.89 -8.31 12.29
N GLU A 80 -25.78 -7.41 11.30
CA GLU A 80 -26.85 -7.16 10.33
C GLU A 80 -27.01 -8.28 9.28
N GLN A 81 -25.96 -9.06 9.03
CA GLN A 81 -25.94 -10.11 7.99
C GLN A 81 -25.52 -11.49 8.53
N GLY A 82 -25.01 -11.56 9.75
CA GLY A 82 -24.68 -12.78 10.44
C GLY A 82 -23.29 -13.34 10.17
N ALA A 83 -22.99 -14.43 10.86
CA ALA A 83 -21.66 -14.99 11.01
C ALA A 83 -20.96 -15.35 9.69
N GLN A 84 -21.68 -16.03 8.79
CA GLN A 84 -21.09 -16.53 7.55
C GLN A 84 -20.60 -15.40 6.63
N GLN A 85 -21.33 -14.29 6.59
CA GLN A 85 -20.95 -13.15 5.75
C GLN A 85 -19.68 -12.47 6.29
N ALA A 86 -19.58 -12.36 7.61
CA ALA A 86 -18.41 -11.82 8.28
C ALA A 86 -17.17 -12.71 8.10
N ILE A 87 -17.32 -14.05 8.18
CA ILE A 87 -16.24 -15.00 7.85
C ILE A 87 -15.78 -14.84 6.40
N SER A 88 -16.71 -14.71 5.45
CA SER A 88 -16.38 -14.47 4.03
C SER A 88 -15.57 -13.19 3.82
N HIS A 89 -15.82 -12.13 4.59
CA HIS A 89 -15.00 -10.91 4.54
C HIS A 89 -13.59 -11.12 5.09
N ILE A 90 -13.44 -11.93 6.15
CA ILE A 90 -12.13 -12.29 6.71
C ILE A 90 -11.35 -13.16 5.71
N ASP A 91 -12.01 -14.15 5.10
CA ASP A 91 -11.39 -15.01 4.08
C ASP A 91 -10.87 -14.21 2.89
N ALA A 92 -11.68 -13.30 2.35
CA ALA A 92 -11.28 -12.43 1.24
C ALA A 92 -10.10 -11.52 1.61
N PHE A 93 -10.08 -11.00 2.85
CA PHE A 93 -8.96 -10.21 3.34
C PHE A 93 -7.68 -11.04 3.50
N GLN A 94 -7.78 -12.24 4.07
CA GLN A 94 -6.67 -13.16 4.24
C GLN A 94 -6.09 -13.59 2.89
N GLU A 95 -6.93 -13.94 1.91
CA GLU A 95 -6.50 -14.33 0.57
C GLU A 95 -5.70 -13.21 -0.10
N LYS A 96 -6.15 -11.96 0.06
CA LYS A 96 -5.42 -10.79 -0.45
C LYS A 96 -4.04 -10.68 0.18
N ILE A 97 -3.93 -10.79 1.50
CA ILE A 97 -2.66 -10.73 2.24
C ILE A 97 -1.72 -11.85 1.80
N GLN A 98 -2.23 -13.08 1.67
CA GLN A 98 -1.45 -14.25 1.24
C GLN A 98 -0.91 -14.09 -0.18
N LYS A 99 -1.69 -13.49 -1.09
CA LYS A 99 -1.23 -13.19 -2.46
C LYS A 99 -0.17 -12.09 -2.51
N GLU A 100 -0.22 -11.13 -1.59
CA GLU A 100 0.63 -9.95 -1.62
C GLU A 100 1.95 -10.11 -0.85
N LEU A 101 1.98 -10.91 0.23
CA LEU A 101 3.15 -11.13 1.07
C LEU A 101 4.39 -11.67 0.32
N PRO A 102 4.29 -12.60 -0.65
CA PRO A 102 5.44 -13.10 -1.39
C PRO A 102 6.24 -12.00 -2.09
N TYR A 103 5.55 -11.01 -2.67
CA TYR A 103 6.21 -9.89 -3.33
C TYR A 103 7.02 -9.00 -2.37
N LEU A 104 6.58 -8.86 -1.12
CA LEU A 104 7.32 -8.14 -0.09
C LEU A 104 8.56 -8.92 0.35
N LEU A 105 8.45 -10.25 0.47
CA LEU A 105 9.58 -11.12 0.78
C LEU A 105 10.62 -11.12 -0.34
N ASP A 106 10.18 -11.17 -1.61
CA ASP A 106 11.06 -11.06 -2.77
C ASP A 106 11.78 -9.71 -2.80
N ALA A 107 11.05 -8.61 -2.54
CA ALA A 107 11.64 -7.27 -2.46
C ALA A 107 12.68 -7.17 -1.34
N GLU A 108 12.42 -7.75 -0.16
CA GLU A 108 13.38 -7.83 0.93
C GLU A 108 14.67 -8.55 0.48
N GLN A 109 14.55 -9.72 -0.16
CA GLN A 109 15.71 -10.48 -0.62
C GLN A 109 16.53 -9.72 -1.66
N ILE A 110 15.88 -9.07 -2.62
CA ILE A 110 16.53 -8.26 -3.65
C ILE A 110 17.27 -7.08 -3.00
N LEU A 111 16.62 -6.35 -2.10
CA LEU A 111 17.23 -5.20 -1.43
C LEU A 111 18.42 -5.63 -0.57
N GLN A 112 18.29 -6.72 0.20
CA GLN A 112 19.37 -7.25 1.04
C GLN A 112 20.62 -7.63 0.24
N LYS A 113 20.45 -8.26 -0.94
CA LYS A 113 21.57 -8.63 -1.83
C LYS A 113 22.27 -7.43 -2.46
N ASN A 114 21.61 -6.28 -2.54
CA ASN A 114 22.10 -5.09 -3.22
C ASN A 114 22.27 -3.89 -2.28
N LEU A 115 22.41 -4.12 -0.97
CA LEU A 115 22.46 -3.06 0.05
C LEU A 115 23.61 -2.06 -0.14
N ASP A 116 24.74 -2.51 -0.67
CA ASP A 116 25.95 -1.69 -0.84
C ASP A 116 25.96 -0.90 -2.16
N GLN A 117 25.00 -1.14 -3.06
CA GLN A 117 24.93 -0.46 -4.36
C GLN A 117 24.35 0.95 -4.25
N ASP A 118 23.42 1.16 -3.32
CA ASP A 118 22.78 2.46 -3.11
C ASP A 118 22.35 2.62 -1.65
N THR A 119 22.75 3.74 -1.04
CA THR A 119 22.28 4.13 0.30
C THR A 119 20.76 4.21 0.41
N ALA A 120 20.05 4.51 -0.68
CA ALA A 120 18.59 4.51 -0.76
C ALA A 120 17.97 3.13 -0.43
N HIS A 121 18.66 2.03 -0.79
CA HIS A 121 18.16 0.67 -0.54
C HIS A 121 17.99 0.38 0.95
N ARG A 122 18.76 1.01 1.83
CA ARG A 122 18.59 0.87 3.29
C ARG A 122 17.24 1.43 3.74
N TYR A 123 16.84 2.59 3.21
CA TYR A 123 15.55 3.19 3.50
C TYR A 123 14.39 2.38 2.91
N TYR A 124 14.54 1.88 1.69
CA TYR A 124 13.53 1.01 1.07
C TYR A 124 13.35 -0.28 1.87
N LEU A 125 14.45 -0.90 2.31
CA LEU A 125 14.40 -2.12 3.12
C LEU A 125 13.66 -1.91 4.44
N LEU A 126 13.82 -0.75 5.09
CA LEU A 126 13.06 -0.40 6.29
C LEU A 126 11.55 -0.40 6.03
N THR A 127 11.11 0.21 4.92
CA THR A 127 9.68 0.23 4.55
C THR A 127 9.13 -1.15 4.20
N VAL A 128 9.91 -1.99 3.52
CA VAL A 128 9.51 -3.36 3.17
C VAL A 128 9.38 -4.22 4.43
N LYS A 129 10.33 -4.11 5.36
CA LYS A 129 10.28 -4.84 6.64
C LYS A 129 9.07 -4.45 7.48
N PHE A 130 8.68 -3.17 7.48
CA PHE A 130 7.44 -2.73 8.10
C PHE A 130 6.24 -3.43 7.45
N GLY A 131 6.14 -3.40 6.12
CA GLY A 131 5.08 -4.10 5.36
C GLY A 131 4.99 -5.59 5.70
N ILE A 132 6.13 -6.30 5.73
CA ILE A 132 6.17 -7.74 6.07
C ILE A 132 5.61 -7.99 7.47
N LYS A 133 6.03 -7.21 8.48
CA LYS A 133 5.53 -7.35 9.86
C LYS A 133 4.02 -7.14 9.90
N THR A 134 3.56 -6.06 9.28
CA THR A 134 2.15 -5.70 9.20
C THR A 134 1.30 -6.80 8.55
N TYR A 135 1.74 -7.36 7.41
CA TYR A 135 1.02 -8.42 6.72
C TYR A 135 0.99 -9.74 7.50
N ARG A 136 2.06 -10.08 8.22
CA ARG A 136 2.07 -11.24 9.13
C ARG A 136 1.07 -11.05 10.26
N THR A 137 1.04 -9.87 10.88
CA THR A 137 0.05 -9.55 11.93
C THR A 137 -1.39 -9.62 11.39
N TYR A 138 -1.66 -9.17 10.17
CA TYR A 138 -2.99 -9.33 9.59
C TYR A 138 -3.37 -10.79 9.36
N PHE A 139 -2.42 -11.60 8.89
CA PHE A 139 -2.65 -13.04 8.71
C PHE A 139 -2.94 -13.73 10.04
N GLU A 140 -2.16 -13.44 11.07
CA GLU A 140 -2.38 -13.93 12.44
C GLU A 140 -3.76 -13.52 12.96
N TRP A 141 -4.13 -12.26 12.80
CA TRP A 141 -5.45 -11.76 13.19
C TRP A 141 -6.60 -12.47 12.44
N CYS A 142 -6.45 -12.78 11.14
CA CYS A 142 -7.47 -13.51 10.39
C CYS A 142 -7.71 -14.92 10.97
N GLU A 143 -6.64 -15.62 11.33
CA GLU A 143 -6.71 -16.95 11.94
C GLU A 143 -7.38 -16.90 13.32
N GLU A 144 -7.05 -15.91 14.13
CA GLU A 144 -7.68 -15.68 15.43
C GLU A 144 -9.17 -15.32 15.31
N ALA A 145 -9.51 -14.42 14.39
CA ALA A 145 -10.88 -13.96 14.17
C ALA A 145 -11.81 -15.12 13.78
N LYS A 146 -11.35 -16.04 12.92
CA LYS A 146 -12.14 -17.23 12.53
C LYS A 146 -12.31 -18.24 13.65
N LYS A 147 -11.27 -18.49 14.44
CA LYS A 147 -11.37 -19.39 15.61
C LYS A 147 -12.40 -18.88 16.63
N ASN A 148 -12.46 -17.57 16.82
CA ASN A 148 -13.43 -16.95 17.73
C ASN A 148 -14.87 -16.98 17.18
N SER A 149 -15.07 -17.04 15.85
CA SER A 149 -16.41 -17.17 15.26
C SER A 149 -17.00 -18.57 15.38
N ASP A 150 -16.17 -19.63 15.49
CA ASP A 150 -16.63 -21.02 15.61
C ASP A 150 -17.16 -21.39 17.02
N GLY A 151 -16.93 -20.53 18.03
CA GLY A 151 -17.22 -20.83 19.44
C GLY A 151 -18.24 -19.95 20.16
N GLY A 152 -18.81 -18.91 19.55
CA GLY A 152 -19.64 -17.98 20.34
C GLY A 152 -20.18 -16.71 19.68
N TRP A 153 -20.45 -16.68 18.38
CA TRP A 153 -21.32 -15.63 17.81
C TRP A 153 -22.80 -15.93 18.10
N SER A 154 -23.13 -16.09 19.38
CA SER A 154 -24.50 -16.03 19.88
C SER A 154 -24.80 -14.57 20.23
N VAL A 155 -25.03 -13.74 19.22
CA VAL A 155 -25.48 -12.37 19.46
C VAL A 155 -26.96 -12.44 19.83
N ASN A 156 -27.25 -12.33 21.12
CA ASN A 156 -28.60 -12.03 21.59
C ASN A 156 -28.98 -10.65 21.09
N VAL A 157 -30.01 -10.61 20.24
CA VAL A 157 -30.71 -9.39 19.85
C VAL A 157 -31.43 -8.86 21.09
N CYS A 158 -31.14 -7.62 21.49
CA CYS A 158 -32.00 -6.81 22.37
C CYS A 158 -32.35 -5.53 21.62
#